data_AF-A0A7C1I4W8-F1
#
_entry.id   AF-A0A7C1I4W8-F1
#
_cell.length_a   1.000
_cell.length_b   1.000
_cell.length_c   1.000
_cell.angle_alpha   90.00
_cell.angle_beta   90.00
_cell.angle_gamma   90.00
#
_symmetry.space_group_name_H-M   'P 1'
#
loop_
_entity.id
_entity.type
_entity.pdbx_description
1 polymer ?
#
loop_
_entity_poly.entity_id
_entity_poly.type
_entity_poly.pdbx_seq_one_letter_code
_entity_poly.pdbx_strand_id
1 'polypeptide(L)'
;MKYTEFQAKIANSNPDIGRIFFYRPSALGAALRPDVMLNNEKVGEAIAQGFFYVDRQPGEYQVVTFTEVKRKLSFILDSGQTRYVRFSTSFGFFVGHVYGELVDPDVGMEEIKDCKYTGTP
;
A
#
# COMPACT_ATOMS: atom_id res chain seq x y z
N MET A 1 13.67 5.26 6.91
CA MET A 1 14.12 5.83 5.62
C MET A 1 12.90 6.42 4.93
N LYS A 2 12.99 7.66 4.42
CA LYS A 2 11.89 8.27 3.64
C LYS A 2 11.80 7.62 2.25
N TYR A 3 10.65 7.70 1.59
CA TYR A 3 10.46 7.13 0.25
C TYR A 3 11.50 7.64 -0.76
N THR A 4 11.79 8.94 -0.77
CA THR A 4 12.77 9.55 -1.69
C THR A 4 14.17 8.97 -1.53
N GLU A 5 14.61 8.70 -0.31
CA GLU A 5 15.89 8.07 0.00
C GLU A 5 15.90 6.58 -0.35
N PHE A 6 14.74 5.93 -0.21
CA PHE A 6 14.56 4.50 -0.45
C PHE A 6 14.51 4.19 -1.94
N GLN A 7 13.76 4.97 -2.73
CA GLN A 7 13.57 4.78 -4.16
C GLN A 7 14.92 4.78 -4.91
N ALA A 8 15.87 5.62 -4.50
CA ALA A 8 17.22 5.66 -5.06
C ALA A 8 18.00 4.34 -4.87
N LYS A 9 17.58 3.47 -3.93
CA LYS A 9 18.24 2.20 -3.58
C LYS A 9 17.54 0.97 -4.13
N ILE A 10 16.29 1.10 -4.60
CA ILE A 10 15.46 -0.02 -5.05
C ILE A 10 15.14 0.07 -6.54
N ALA A 11 16.13 -0.21 -7.38
CA ALA A 11 15.88 -0.45 -8.80
C ALA A 11 15.11 -1.77 -8.97
N ASN A 12 14.00 -1.75 -9.72
CA ASN A 12 13.40 -2.99 -10.19
C ASN A 12 14.24 -3.47 -11.39
N SER A 13 14.99 -4.55 -11.20
CA SER A 13 15.89 -5.08 -12.24
C SER A 13 15.18 -6.00 -13.24
N ASN A 14 13.93 -6.37 -12.98
CA ASN A 14 13.16 -7.25 -13.85
C ASN A 14 11.98 -6.49 -14.48
N PRO A 15 12.01 -6.21 -15.80
CA PRO A 15 10.93 -5.51 -16.49
C PRO A 15 9.64 -6.34 -16.56
N ASP A 16 9.70 -7.64 -16.32
CA ASP A 16 8.52 -8.53 -16.34
C ASP A 16 7.74 -8.54 -15.02
N ILE A 17 8.29 -7.91 -13.98
CA ILE A 17 7.72 -7.90 -12.63
C ILE A 17 7.13 -6.52 -12.34
N GLY A 18 5.85 -6.49 -12.04
CA GLY A 18 5.19 -5.27 -11.56
C GLY A 18 5.46 -5.02 -10.08
N ARG A 19 5.34 -3.77 -9.66
CA ARG A 19 5.52 -3.32 -8.28
C ARG A 19 4.23 -2.69 -7.75
N ILE A 20 3.84 -3.08 -6.55
CA ILE A 20 2.68 -2.51 -5.86
C ILE A 20 3.18 -1.80 -4.60
N PHE A 21 3.04 -0.48 -4.55
CA PHE A 21 3.27 0.30 -3.35
C PHE A 21 2.01 0.37 -2.50
N PHE A 22 2.18 0.19 -1.20
CA PHE A 22 1.15 0.33 -0.18
C PHE A 22 1.56 1.41 0.78
N TYR A 23 0.72 2.41 1.00
CA TYR A 23 1.10 3.55 1.84
C TYR A 23 -0.09 4.16 2.57
N ARG A 24 0.19 4.82 3.69
CA ARG A 24 -0.81 5.56 4.48
C ARG A 24 -0.26 6.93 4.83
N PRO A 25 -0.62 8.00 4.11
CA PRO A 25 -0.01 9.31 4.32
C PRO A 25 -0.47 9.98 5.63
N SER A 26 -1.67 9.66 6.11
CA SER A 26 -2.26 10.30 7.29
C SER A 26 -1.74 9.71 8.60
N ALA A 27 -1.51 10.57 9.60
CA ALA A 27 -1.24 10.20 11.00
C ALA A 27 -2.53 9.85 11.78
N LEU A 28 -3.69 10.13 11.19
CA LEU A 28 -5.00 9.97 11.83
C LEU A 28 -5.29 8.50 12.13
N GLY A 29 -5.60 8.17 13.38
CA GLY A 29 -5.81 6.79 13.81
C GLY A 29 -4.52 5.96 13.86
N ALA A 30 -3.39 6.54 14.30
CA ALA A 30 -2.07 5.90 14.33
C ALA A 30 -1.98 4.57 15.12
N ALA A 31 -2.91 4.34 16.06
CA ALA A 31 -3.03 3.07 16.78
C ALA A 31 -3.60 1.93 15.91
N LEU A 32 -4.33 2.25 14.84
CA LEU A 32 -4.87 1.27 13.89
C LEU A 32 -3.74 0.83 12.96
N ARG A 33 -3.35 -0.44 13.03
CA ARG A 33 -2.32 -1.04 12.15
C ARG A 33 -2.82 -2.38 11.60
N PRO A 34 -3.89 -2.37 10.79
CA PRO A 34 -4.45 -3.62 10.29
C PRO A 34 -3.51 -4.29 9.30
N ASP A 35 -3.56 -5.62 9.27
CA ASP A 35 -2.89 -6.45 8.28
C ASP A 35 -3.39 -6.09 6.88
N VAL A 36 -2.45 -6.04 5.94
CA VAL A 36 -2.69 -5.90 4.52
C VAL A 36 -2.52 -7.27 3.87
N MET A 37 -3.60 -7.77 3.31
CA MET A 37 -3.60 -9.01 2.55
C MET A 37 -3.61 -8.70 1.05
N LEU A 38 -2.78 -9.42 0.30
CA LEU A 38 -2.80 -9.45 -1.16
C LEU A 38 -3.10 -10.89 -1.59
N ASN A 39 -4.23 -11.12 -2.25
CA ASN A 39 -4.66 -12.49 -2.65
C ASN A 39 -4.56 -13.50 -1.50
N ASN A 40 -5.07 -13.13 -0.31
CA ASN A 40 -5.06 -13.95 0.91
C ASN A 40 -3.67 -14.20 1.55
N GLU A 41 -2.61 -13.57 1.05
CA GLU A 41 -1.27 -13.57 1.66
C GLU A 41 -1.04 -12.27 2.44
N LYS A 42 -0.57 -12.33 3.70
CA LYS A 42 -0.19 -11.12 4.45
C LYS A 42 1.10 -10.55 3.86
N VAL A 43 1.03 -9.32 3.36
CA VAL A 43 2.18 -8.63 2.74
C VAL A 43 2.72 -7.46 3.56
N GLY A 44 2.00 -7.06 4.62
CA GLY A 44 2.42 -5.98 5.50
C GLY A 44 1.32 -5.49 6.42
N GLU A 45 1.51 -4.29 6.98
CA GLU A 45 0.58 -3.62 7.88
C GLU A 45 0.37 -2.16 7.43
N ALA A 46 -0.86 -1.65 7.54
CA ALA A 46 -1.19 -0.27 7.16
C ALA A 46 -0.80 0.75 8.26
N ILE A 47 0.51 0.90 8.48
CA ILE A 47 1.09 1.78 9.49
C ILE A 47 0.93 3.25 9.07
N ALA A 48 0.46 4.10 9.98
CA ALA A 48 0.31 5.53 9.74
C ALA A 48 1.65 6.21 9.39
N GLN A 49 1.64 7.08 8.38
CA GLN A 49 2.83 7.69 7.76
C GLN A 49 3.87 6.67 7.27
N GLY A 50 3.43 5.44 6.99
CA GLY A 50 4.25 4.33 6.54
C GLY A 50 4.01 3.98 5.08
N PHE A 51 5.00 3.33 4.46
CA PHE A 51 4.85 2.65 3.19
C PHE A 51 5.67 1.35 3.15
N PHE A 52 5.22 0.42 2.32
CA PHE A 52 5.98 -0.76 1.91
C PHE A 52 5.61 -1.11 0.47
N TYR A 53 6.25 -2.12 -0.10
CA TYR A 53 5.94 -2.58 -1.45
C TYR A 53 6.13 -4.09 -1.57
N VAL A 54 5.50 -4.65 -2.61
CA VAL A 54 5.79 -6.00 -3.07
C VAL A 54 5.97 -6.01 -4.58
N ASP A 55 6.84 -6.90 -5.02
CA ASP A 55 7.07 -7.20 -6.43
C ASP A 55 6.28 -8.49 -6.77
N ARG A 56 5.59 -8.47 -7.91
CA ARG A 56 4.60 -9.48 -8.28
C ARG A 56 4.53 -9.68 -9.79
N GLN A 57 4.21 -10.91 -10.20
CA GLN A 57 3.96 -11.25 -11.60
C GLN A 57 2.72 -10.50 -12.12
N PRO A 58 2.61 -10.24 -13.43
CA PRO A 58 1.41 -9.65 -14.00
C PRO A 58 0.18 -10.50 -13.71
N GLY A 59 -0.96 -9.85 -13.42
CA GLY A 59 -2.19 -10.56 -13.10
C GLY A 59 -3.18 -9.75 -12.28
N GLU A 60 -4.24 -10.43 -11.84
CA GLU A 60 -5.28 -9.87 -11.00
C GLU A 60 -4.92 -9.95 -9.52
N TYR A 61 -5.08 -8.82 -8.84
CA TYR A 61 -4.79 -8.69 -7.43
C TYR A 61 -5.99 -8.14 -6.67
N GLN A 62 -6.19 -8.68 -5.46
CA GLN A 62 -7.15 -8.21 -4.49
C GLN A 62 -6.44 -7.85 -3.20
N VAL A 63 -6.60 -6.61 -2.78
CA VAL A 63 -6.13 -6.08 -1.50
C VAL A 63 -7.29 -6.06 -0.50
N VAL A 64 -7.04 -6.58 0.69
CA VAL A 64 -7.98 -6.57 1.81
C VAL A 64 -7.26 -6.09 3.06
N THR A 65 -7.86 -5.13 3.76
CA THR A 65 -7.46 -4.76 5.12
C THR A 65 -8.47 -5.33 6.10
N PHE A 66 -7.99 -6.04 7.13
CA PHE A 66 -8.87 -6.56 8.17
C PHE A 66 -9.12 -5.51 9.24
N THR A 67 -10.23 -4.79 9.10
CA THR A 67 -10.89 -4.09 10.22
C THR A 67 -12.28 -4.71 10.44
N GLU A 68 -13.10 -4.12 11.31
CA GLU A 68 -14.48 -4.58 11.57
C GLU A 68 -15.33 -4.72 10.29
N VAL A 69 -14.98 -4.00 9.21
CA VAL A 69 -15.58 -4.14 7.88
C VAL A 69 -14.52 -4.58 6.85
N LYS A 70 -14.79 -5.68 6.13
CA LYS A 70 -13.95 -6.13 5.01
C LYS A 70 -14.23 -5.27 3.78
N ARG A 71 -13.35 -4.32 3.46
CA ARG A 71 -13.31 -3.67 2.15
C ARG A 71 -12.28 -4.35 1.27
N LYS A 72 -12.66 -4.60 0.02
CA LYS A 72 -11.83 -5.24 -1.00
C LYS A 72 -11.53 -4.22 -2.09
N LEU A 73 -10.28 -4.12 -2.49
CA LEU A 73 -9.83 -3.37 -3.65
C LEU A 73 -9.27 -4.37 -4.66
N SER A 74 -9.79 -4.38 -5.89
CA SER A 74 -9.31 -5.26 -6.95
C SER A 74 -8.75 -4.44 -8.11
N PHE A 75 -7.64 -4.89 -8.69
CA PHE A 75 -7.00 -4.25 -9.84
C PHE A 75 -6.14 -5.24 -10.63
N ILE A 76 -5.77 -4.83 -11.85
CA ILE A 76 -4.82 -5.54 -12.71
C ILE A 76 -3.43 -4.90 -12.56
N LEU A 77 -2.42 -5.75 -12.43
CA LEU A 77 -1.01 -5.37 -12.51
C LEU A 77 -0.45 -5.86 -13.84
N ASP A 78 -0.02 -4.94 -14.69
CA ASP A 78 0.64 -5.26 -15.96
C ASP A 78 2.15 -5.49 -15.76
N SER A 79 2.80 -6.08 -16.76
CA SER A 79 4.26 -6.27 -16.80
C SER A 79 5.00 -4.95 -16.63
N GLY A 80 5.95 -4.91 -15.69
CA GLY A 80 6.75 -3.73 -15.35
C GLY A 80 5.96 -2.56 -14.76
N GLN A 81 4.64 -2.71 -14.55
CA GLN A 81 3.79 -1.62 -14.08
C GLN A 81 4.03 -1.33 -12.60
N THR A 82 3.94 -0.05 -12.22
CA THR A 82 3.89 0.36 -10.83
C THR A 82 2.48 0.82 -10.47
N ARG A 83 1.92 0.26 -9.39
CA ARG A 83 0.61 0.62 -8.84
C ARG A 83 0.75 1.18 -7.44
N TYR A 84 -0.16 2.07 -7.06
CA TYR A 84 -0.18 2.72 -5.75
C TYR A 84 -1.53 2.46 -5.07
N VAL A 85 -1.46 1.84 -3.90
CA VAL A 85 -2.60 1.57 -3.02
C VAL A 85 -2.50 2.49 -1.80
N ARG A 86 -3.37 3.49 -1.76
CA ARG A 86 -3.48 4.44 -0.65
C ARG A 86 -4.41 3.90 0.42
N PHE A 87 -3.96 3.92 1.67
CA PHE A 87 -4.82 3.65 2.81
C PHE A 87 -5.37 4.92 3.44
N SER A 88 -6.70 4.99 3.48
CA SER A 88 -7.46 6.09 4.07
C SER A 88 -8.14 5.60 5.35
N THR A 89 -8.29 6.49 6.33
CA THR A 89 -9.01 6.20 7.58
C THR A 89 -10.36 6.90 7.57
N SER A 90 -11.44 6.14 7.76
CA SER A 90 -12.78 6.69 7.99
C SER A 90 -13.20 6.40 9.42
N PHE A 91 -13.81 7.37 10.09
CA PHE A 91 -14.43 7.15 11.39
C PHE A 91 -15.92 6.92 11.19
N GLY A 92 -16.40 5.73 11.57
CA GLY A 92 -17.82 5.49 11.79
C GLY A 92 -18.24 5.93 13.19
N PHE A 93 -19.49 5.65 13.57
CA PHE A 93 -20.05 6.02 14.87
C PHE A 93 -19.28 5.42 16.07
N PHE A 94 -18.57 4.29 15.92
CA PHE A 94 -17.89 3.61 17.02
C PHE A 94 -16.48 3.06 16.72
N VAL A 95 -16.10 2.82 15.46
CA VAL A 95 -14.79 2.22 15.08
C VAL A 95 -14.16 2.96 13.90
N GLY A 96 -12.83 3.13 13.97
CA GLY A 96 -12.04 3.64 12.85
C GLY A 96 -11.72 2.52 11.85
N HIS A 97 -12.02 2.75 10.58
CA HIS A 97 -11.78 1.80 9.49
C HIS A 97 -10.63 2.28 8.60
N VAL A 98 -9.71 1.39 8.28
CA VAL A 98 -8.67 1.64 7.27
C VAL A 98 -9.02 0.86 6.01
N TYR A 99 -9.05 1.52 4.87
CA TYR A 99 -9.40 0.91 3.59
C TYR A 99 -8.47 1.38 2.47
N GLY A 100 -8.22 0.49 1.50
CA GLY A 100 -7.37 0.75 0.35
C GLY A 100 -8.13 1.38 -0.82
N GLU A 101 -7.47 2.30 -1.50
CA GLU A 101 -7.91 2.92 -2.76
C GLU A 101 -6.77 2.80 -3.77
N LEU A 102 -7.09 2.40 -5.01
CA LEU A 102 -6.11 2.51 -6.09
C LEU A 102 -6.10 3.96 -6.56
N VAL A 103 -4.92 4.56 -6.60
CA VAL A 103 -4.73 5.93 -7.08
C VAL A 103 -3.89 5.96 -8.34
N ASP A 104 -4.00 7.06 -9.08
CA ASP A 104 -3.14 7.30 -10.24
C ASP A 104 -1.66 7.38 -9.82
N PRO A 105 -0.73 6.93 -10.68
CA PRO A 105 0.70 6.93 -10.36
C PRO A 105 1.24 8.28 -9.92
N ASP A 106 0.84 9.37 -10.59
CA ASP A 106 1.33 10.72 -10.26
C ASP A 106 0.87 11.17 -8.86
N VAL A 107 -0.36 10.83 -8.48
CA VAL A 107 -0.90 11.11 -7.13
C VAL A 107 -0.16 10.27 -6.10
N GLY A 108 -0.01 8.97 -6.35
CA GLY A 108 0.68 8.06 -5.44
C GLY A 108 2.14 8.45 -5.23
N MET A 109 2.83 8.85 -6.30
CA MET A 109 4.20 9.35 -6.25
C MET A 109 4.35 10.62 -5.42
N GLU A 110 3.37 11.53 -5.44
CA GLU A 110 3.43 12.75 -4.65
C GLU A 110 3.18 12.46 -3.17
N GLU A 111 2.11 11.74 -2.86
CA GLU A 111 1.67 11.49 -1.49
C GLU A 111 2.63 10.58 -0.69
N ILE A 112 3.31 9.64 -1.36
CA ILE A 112 4.19 8.67 -0.69
C ILE A 112 5.54 9.28 -0.26
N LYS A 113 5.95 10.45 -0.80
CA LYS A 113 7.28 11.05 -0.59
C LYS A 113 7.67 11.18 0.87
N ASP A 114 6.71 11.55 1.71
CA ASP A 114 6.93 11.78 3.14
C ASP A 114 6.68 10.56 4.02
N CYS A 115 6.19 9.46 3.44
CA CYS A 115 6.03 8.20 4.15
C CYS A 115 7.39 7.56 4.46
N LYS A 116 7.45 6.84 5.58
CA LYS A 116 8.62 6.08 6.02
C LYS A 116 8.49 4.62 5.62
N TYR A 117 9.58 3.99 5.21
CA TYR A 117 9.56 2.56 4.90
C TYR A 117 9.24 1.75 6.17
N THR A 118 8.26 0.86 6.07
CA THR A 118 7.77 -0.02 7.14
C THR A 118 7.69 -1.49 6.74
N GLY A 119 8.17 -1.85 5.54
CA GLY A 119 8.25 -3.25 5.14
C GLY A 119 9.20 -4.03 6.04
N THR A 120 8.88 -5.27 6.34
CA THR A 120 9.82 -6.19 6.98
C THR A 120 10.89 -6.62 5.97
N PRO A 121 12.15 -6.79 6.37
CA PRO A 121 13.18 -7.40 5.54
C PRO A 121 12.87 -8.88 5.23
#